data_AF-I1JB05-F1
#
_entry.id   AF-I1JB05-F1
#
_cell.length_a   1.000
_cell.length_b   1.000
_cell.length_c   1.000
_cell.angle_alpha   90.00
_cell.angle_beta   90.00
_cell.angle_gamma   90.00
#
_symmetry.space_group_name_H-M   'P 1'
#
loop_
_entity.id
_entity.type
_entity.pdbx_description
1 polymer ?
#
loop_
_entity_poly.entity_id
_entity_poly.type
_entity_poly.pdbx_seq_one_letter_code
_entity_poly.pdbx_strand_id
1 'polypeptide(L)'
;MSSITGIQGQPLEVTVVSCSKLKDTEWISRQDPYVCVEYGSTKFRTRTCTDGGKNPVFQEKFIFPLIEGLRELNVLVWNSNTLTLDDFIGSGKIQLHKVLSQGFDDSAWPLQTKTGRYAGEVKVILHYAIANHQRHKSVSSHAPSAPPYVATTTPPVPSSYSTSYPPPPSATSYPPPPSYHTTGSYSYPPPPPPVASTVSYPLPPTAYPPYSSHPPSSYPPQPSSYPPPPSYPPPASAYPPPPYPPPAGYPPGIYPPPPY
;
A
#
# COMPACT_ATOMS: atom_id res chain seq x y z
N MET A 1 15.57 11.86 9.77
CA MET A 1 14.82 10.63 9.43
C MET A 1 15.74 9.45 9.65
N SER A 2 15.40 8.52 10.54
CA SER A 2 16.20 7.30 10.73
C SER A 2 16.23 6.51 9.42
N SER A 3 17.42 6.21 8.90
CA SER A 3 17.56 5.39 7.71
C SER A 3 17.18 3.95 8.06
N ILE A 4 16.05 3.48 7.51
CA ILE A 4 15.69 2.07 7.55
C ILE A 4 16.60 1.34 6.56
N THR A 5 17.52 0.54 7.08
CA THR A 5 18.56 -0.20 6.33
C THR A 5 18.33 -1.70 6.44
N GLY A 6 18.85 -2.48 5.48
CA GLY A 6 18.81 -3.94 5.53
C GLY A 6 17.45 -4.56 5.14
N ILE A 7 16.60 -3.79 4.46
CA ILE A 7 15.27 -4.23 4.01
C ILE A 7 15.29 -4.86 2.61
N GLN A 8 16.42 -4.80 1.90
CA GLN A 8 16.53 -5.26 0.52
C GLN A 8 16.00 -6.69 0.35
N GLY A 9 15.09 -6.87 -0.61
CA GLY A 9 14.50 -8.17 -0.94
C GLY A 9 13.45 -8.70 0.04
N GLN A 10 13.23 -8.04 1.19
CA GLN A 10 12.19 -8.45 2.12
C GLN A 10 10.79 -8.25 1.53
N PRO A 11 9.81 -9.13 1.81
CA PRO A 11 8.48 -9.02 1.24
C PRO A 11 7.69 -7.87 1.87
N LEU A 12 7.21 -6.96 1.03
CA LEU A 12 6.16 -6.00 1.34
C LEU A 12 4.85 -6.51 0.75
N GLU A 13 3.88 -6.78 1.62
CA GLU A 13 2.51 -7.09 1.20
C GLU A 13 1.75 -5.78 0.96
N VAL A 14 1.13 -5.67 -0.22
CA VAL A 14 0.37 -4.49 -0.64
C VAL A 14 -1.01 -4.97 -1.05
N THR A 15 -2.03 -4.61 -0.27
CA THR A 15 -3.43 -4.95 -0.55
C THR A 15 -4.17 -3.72 -1.04
N VAL A 16 -4.60 -3.72 -2.30
CA VAL A 16 -5.51 -2.71 -2.86
C VAL A 16 -6.92 -3.06 -2.42
N VAL A 17 -7.49 -2.26 -1.51
CA VAL A 17 -8.80 -2.55 -0.90
C VAL A 17 -9.92 -2.03 -1.79
N SER A 18 -9.94 -0.72 -2.03
CA SER A 18 -11.01 -0.03 -2.75
C SER A 18 -10.54 1.35 -3.23
N CYS A 19 -11.33 1.97 -4.10
CA CYS A 19 -11.26 3.41 -4.31
C CYS A 19 -12.55 4.08 -3.85
N SER A 20 -12.51 5.39 -3.62
CA SER A 20 -13.69 6.18 -3.32
C SER A 20 -13.65 7.55 -4.00
N LYS A 21 -14.83 8.09 -4.31
CA LYS A 21 -15.00 9.42 -4.93
C LYS A 21 -14.17 9.59 -6.21
N LEU A 22 -14.01 8.52 -7.00
CA LEU A 22 -13.26 8.61 -8.24
C LEU A 22 -13.87 9.67 -9.16
N LYS A 23 -13.01 10.40 -9.86
CA LYS A 23 -13.44 11.27 -10.95
C LYS A 23 -14.10 10.41 -12.02
N ASP A 24 -15.29 10.81 -12.47
CA ASP A 24 -15.97 10.14 -13.59
C ASP A 24 -15.24 10.41 -14.90
N THR A 25 -15.04 9.35 -15.68
CA THR A 25 -14.55 9.43 -17.05
C THR A 25 -15.61 9.06 -18.09
N GLU A 26 -16.74 8.49 -17.65
CA GLU A 26 -17.83 8.04 -18.52
C GLU A 26 -18.95 9.09 -18.61
N TRP A 27 -19.59 9.19 -19.79
CA TRP A 27 -20.77 10.04 -19.99
C TRP A 27 -22.09 9.25 -20.00
N ILE A 28 -22.09 8.02 -20.53
CA ILE A 28 -23.32 7.24 -20.81
C ILE A 28 -23.37 5.92 -20.01
N SER A 29 -22.24 5.44 -19.47
CA SER A 29 -22.15 4.19 -18.72
C SER A 29 -21.60 4.40 -17.31
N ARG A 30 -21.44 3.29 -16.56
CA ARG A 30 -20.61 3.27 -15.35
C ARG A 30 -19.17 2.97 -15.77
N GLN A 31 -18.24 3.62 -15.09
CA GLN A 31 -16.83 3.27 -15.21
C GLN A 31 -16.54 1.86 -14.64
N ASP A 32 -15.52 1.22 -15.21
CA ASP A 32 -14.98 -0.10 -14.93
C ASP A 32 -13.54 0.02 -14.40
N PRO A 33 -13.33 0.40 -13.13
CA PRO A 33 -12.01 0.83 -12.70
C PRO A 33 -11.07 -0.36 -12.44
N TYR A 34 -9.77 -0.14 -12.59
CA TYR A 34 -8.71 -1.00 -12.08
C TYR A 34 -7.53 -0.17 -11.56
N VAL A 35 -6.71 -0.77 -10.70
CA VAL A 35 -5.53 -0.11 -10.11
C VAL A 35 -4.26 -0.81 -10.56
N CYS A 36 -3.35 -0.05 -11.18
CA CYS A 36 -1.97 -0.44 -11.38
C CYS A 36 -1.13 0.01 -10.18
N VAL A 37 -0.34 -0.91 -9.64
CA VAL A 37 0.55 -0.69 -8.49
C VAL A 37 1.98 -0.85 -8.98
N GLU A 38 2.80 0.19 -8.83
CA GLU A 38 4.16 0.24 -9.36
C GLU A 38 5.18 0.53 -8.25
N TYR A 39 6.21 -0.31 -8.18
CA TYR A 39 7.29 -0.18 -7.21
C TYR A 39 8.63 -0.59 -7.86
N GLY A 40 9.55 0.37 -8.00
CA GLY A 40 10.77 0.18 -8.79
C GLY A 40 10.43 -0.14 -10.24
N SER A 41 10.95 -1.27 -10.75
CA SER A 41 10.64 -1.80 -12.08
C SER A 41 9.43 -2.76 -12.11
N THR A 42 8.89 -3.12 -10.94
CA THR A 42 7.81 -4.10 -10.83
C THR A 42 6.45 -3.40 -10.91
N LYS A 43 5.55 -3.96 -11.72
CA LYS A 43 4.18 -3.47 -11.89
C LYS A 43 3.20 -4.64 -11.74
N PHE A 44 2.14 -4.42 -10.97
CA PHE A 44 0.97 -5.30 -10.90
C PHE A 44 -0.29 -4.51 -11.23
N ARG A 45 -1.36 -5.20 -11.59
CA ARG A 45 -2.69 -4.62 -11.84
C ARG A 45 -3.75 -5.49 -11.17
N THR A 46 -4.74 -4.85 -10.55
CA THR A 46 -5.94 -5.54 -10.06
C THR A 46 -6.80 -6.04 -11.20
N ARG A 47 -7.70 -6.98 -10.94
CA ARG A 47 -8.83 -7.20 -11.86
C ARG A 47 -9.63 -5.90 -12.01
N THR A 48 -10.28 -5.79 -13.16
CA THR A 48 -11.25 -4.72 -13.41
C THR A 48 -12.49 -4.94 -12.56
N CYS A 49 -12.93 -3.89 -11.87
CA CYS A 49 -14.21 -3.87 -11.15
C CYS A 49 -15.30 -3.41 -12.13
N THR A 50 -15.86 -4.36 -12.89
CA THR A 50 -16.94 -4.09 -13.86
C THR A 50 -18.16 -3.48 -13.18
N ASP A 51 -18.71 -2.43 -13.78
CA ASP A 51 -19.75 -1.55 -13.26
C ASP A 51 -19.44 -0.97 -11.86
N GLY A 52 -18.15 -0.87 -11.51
CA GLY A 52 -17.68 -0.47 -10.18
C GLY A 52 -17.98 1.00 -9.84
N GLY A 53 -18.23 1.82 -10.86
CA GLY A 53 -18.57 3.23 -10.67
C GLY A 53 -17.49 3.97 -9.86
N LYS A 54 -17.90 4.96 -9.06
CA LYS A 54 -16.95 5.85 -8.34
C LYS A 54 -16.36 5.26 -7.06
N ASN A 55 -16.84 4.10 -6.61
CA ASN A 55 -16.42 3.48 -5.34
C ASN A 55 -16.16 1.96 -5.52
N PRO A 56 -15.26 1.57 -6.44
CA PRO A 56 -14.97 0.16 -6.71
C PRO A 56 -14.27 -0.51 -5.52
N VAL A 57 -14.51 -1.81 -5.35
CA VAL A 57 -13.86 -2.65 -4.33
C VAL A 57 -13.09 -3.77 -5.04
N PHE A 58 -11.83 -3.96 -4.65
CA PHE A 58 -10.91 -4.92 -5.29
C PHE A 58 -10.55 -6.06 -4.35
N GLN A 59 -10.04 -5.73 -3.15
CA GLN A 59 -9.53 -6.70 -2.16
C GLN A 59 -8.44 -7.61 -2.73
N GLU A 60 -7.47 -7.04 -3.46
CA GLU A 60 -6.41 -7.80 -4.12
C GLU A 60 -5.04 -7.51 -3.50
N LYS A 61 -4.29 -8.58 -3.23
CA LYS A 61 -2.97 -8.53 -2.58
C LYS A 61 -1.86 -8.83 -3.58
N PHE A 62 -0.82 -8.02 -3.53
CA PHE A 62 0.44 -8.20 -4.24
C PHE A 62 1.60 -8.25 -3.24
N ILE A 63 2.70 -8.90 -3.63
CA ILE A 63 3.93 -8.94 -2.85
C ILE A 63 5.04 -8.31 -3.68
N PHE A 64 5.68 -7.29 -3.12
CA PHE A 64 6.84 -6.64 -3.74
C PHE A 64 8.10 -6.93 -2.92
N PRO A 65 9.23 -7.26 -3.54
CA PRO A 65 10.51 -7.24 -2.85
C PRO A 65 10.91 -5.80 -2.56
N LEU A 66 11.16 -5.46 -1.29
CA LEU A 66 11.59 -4.13 -0.88
C LEU A 66 12.92 -3.76 -1.53
N ILE A 67 13.03 -2.50 -1.96
CA ILE A 67 14.23 -1.92 -2.55
C ILE A 67 14.79 -0.91 -1.55
N GLU A 68 16.05 -1.09 -1.16
CA GLU A 68 16.75 -0.18 -0.28
C GLU A 68 16.84 1.23 -0.90
N GLY A 69 16.69 2.26 -0.08
CA GLY A 69 16.55 3.64 -0.55
C GLY A 69 15.20 4.02 -1.17
N LEU A 70 14.41 3.09 -1.70
CA LEU A 70 13.09 3.41 -2.26
C LEU A 70 12.03 3.52 -1.15
N ARG A 71 11.32 4.66 -1.10
CA ARG A 71 10.40 5.01 0.00
C ARG A 71 8.97 5.25 -0.43
N GLU A 72 8.68 5.11 -1.71
CA GLU A 72 7.36 5.37 -2.28
C GLU A 72 6.93 4.22 -3.19
N LEU A 73 5.63 3.95 -3.18
CA LEU A 73 4.94 3.09 -4.14
C LEU A 73 3.96 3.96 -4.94
N ASN A 74 3.91 3.81 -6.26
CA ASN A 74 3.00 4.58 -7.10
C ASN A 74 1.74 3.76 -7.40
N VAL A 75 0.60 4.41 -7.37
CA VAL A 75 -0.70 3.82 -7.74
C VAL A 75 -1.31 4.63 -8.87
N LEU A 76 -1.81 3.95 -9.89
CA LEU A 76 -2.48 4.55 -11.03
C LEU A 76 -3.84 3.88 -11.19
N VAL A 77 -4.89 4.68 -11.30
CA VAL A 77 -6.26 4.21 -11.47
C VAL A 77 -6.72 4.55 -12.87
N TRP A 78 -7.27 3.55 -13.54
CA TRP A 78 -7.73 3.59 -14.91
C TRP A 78 -9.17 3.10 -15.00
N ASN A 79 -9.91 3.58 -16.00
CA ASN A 79 -11.19 3.06 -16.44
C ASN A 79 -10.95 2.13 -17.63
N SER A 80 -11.37 0.88 -17.52
CA SER A 80 -11.22 -0.10 -18.60
C SER A 80 -12.24 0.18 -19.70
N ASN A 81 -11.80 0.25 -20.94
CA ASN A 81 -12.67 0.41 -22.11
C ASN A 81 -12.53 -0.79 -23.05
N THR A 82 -13.64 -1.33 -23.53
CA THR A 82 -13.61 -2.51 -24.42
C THR A 82 -13.26 -2.15 -25.86
N LEU A 83 -13.71 -0.99 -26.34
CA LEU A 83 -13.61 -0.58 -27.75
C LEU A 83 -12.63 0.56 -28.00
N THR A 84 -12.14 1.21 -26.94
CA THR A 84 -11.22 2.34 -26.99
C THR A 84 -10.06 2.10 -26.04
N LEU A 85 -9.07 3.00 -26.05
CA LEU A 85 -8.04 2.99 -25.03
C LEU A 85 -8.66 3.26 -23.65
N ASP A 86 -8.07 2.63 -22.63
CA ASP A 86 -8.45 2.86 -21.22
C ASP A 86 -8.22 4.32 -20.82
N ASP A 87 -9.17 4.90 -20.09
CA ASP A 87 -9.07 6.28 -19.62
C ASP A 87 -8.34 6.39 -18.29
N PHE A 88 -7.38 7.31 -18.21
CA PHE A 88 -6.69 7.58 -16.96
C PHE A 88 -7.59 8.39 -16.01
N ILE A 89 -7.86 7.86 -14.83
CA ILE A 89 -8.64 8.54 -13.79
C ILE A 89 -7.72 9.42 -12.93
N GLY A 90 -6.70 8.80 -12.32
CA GLY A 90 -5.78 9.51 -11.42
C GLY A 90 -4.63 8.65 -10.90
N SER A 91 -3.64 9.29 -10.29
CA SER A 91 -2.48 8.63 -9.68
C SER A 91 -2.15 9.18 -8.30
N GLY A 92 -1.53 8.37 -7.46
CA GLY A 92 -1.08 8.74 -6.12
C GLY A 92 0.28 8.15 -5.79
N LYS A 93 0.93 8.71 -4.76
CA LYS A 93 2.17 8.23 -4.18
C LYS A 93 1.92 7.81 -2.74
N ILE A 94 2.17 6.54 -2.46
CA ILE A 94 2.01 5.92 -1.14
C ILE A 94 3.36 5.95 -0.43
N GLN A 95 3.43 6.58 0.74
CA GLN A 95 4.67 6.69 1.51
C GLN A 95 4.87 5.44 2.36
N LEU A 96 6.03 4.79 2.23
CA LEU A 96 6.32 3.54 2.92
C LEU A 96 6.84 3.74 4.35
N HIS A 97 7.10 4.98 4.78
CA HIS A 97 7.70 5.26 6.08
C HIS A 97 6.93 4.62 7.25
N LYS A 98 5.59 4.70 7.24
CA LYS A 98 4.75 4.16 8.31
C LYS A 98 4.83 2.63 8.38
N VAL A 99 4.61 1.93 7.26
CA VAL A 99 4.71 0.47 7.24
C VAL A 99 6.13 -0.03 7.53
N LEU A 100 7.17 0.67 7.09
CA LEU A 100 8.55 0.25 7.36
C LEU A 100 8.98 0.49 8.82
N SER A 101 8.32 1.41 9.53
CA SER A 101 8.61 1.71 10.95
C SER A 101 7.70 0.96 11.93
N GLN A 102 6.47 0.66 11.54
CA GLN A 102 5.44 0.06 12.40
C GLN A 102 5.05 -1.36 11.96
N GLY A 103 5.46 -1.80 10.77
CA GLY A 103 5.14 -3.10 10.19
C GLY A 103 3.77 -3.13 9.50
N PHE A 104 3.00 -2.05 9.61
CA PHE A 104 1.62 -1.99 9.11
C PHE A 104 1.21 -0.57 8.75
N ASP A 105 0.41 -0.43 7.70
CA ASP A 105 -0.27 0.81 7.35
C ASP A 105 -1.60 0.54 6.63
N ASP A 106 -2.74 0.86 7.27
CA ASP A 106 -4.06 0.92 6.63
C ASP A 106 -4.44 2.38 6.45
N SER A 107 -4.34 2.90 5.23
CA SER A 107 -4.59 4.32 4.92
C SER A 107 -5.24 4.52 3.55
N ALA A 108 -6.01 5.60 3.43
CA ALA A 108 -6.48 6.13 2.15
C ALA A 108 -5.52 7.20 1.63
N TRP A 109 -5.18 7.14 0.35
CA TRP A 109 -4.24 8.04 -0.31
C TRP A 109 -4.95 8.83 -1.42
N PRO A 110 -4.74 10.15 -1.51
CA PRO A 110 -5.39 10.97 -2.53
C PRO A 110 -4.83 10.65 -3.92
N LEU A 111 -5.72 10.66 -4.90
CA LEU A 111 -5.41 10.54 -6.32
C LEU A 111 -5.50 11.91 -6.98
N GLN A 112 -4.62 12.14 -7.95
CA GLN A 112 -4.61 13.34 -8.77
C GLN A 112 -4.70 12.99 -10.25
N THR A 113 -5.48 13.77 -10.99
CA THR A 113 -5.48 13.74 -12.46
C THR A 113 -4.11 14.16 -13.02
N LYS A 114 -3.89 13.99 -14.33
CA LYS A 114 -2.70 14.53 -15.03
C LYS A 114 -2.52 16.05 -14.85
N THR A 115 -3.61 16.77 -14.55
CA THR A 115 -3.62 18.23 -14.30
C THR A 115 -3.42 18.61 -12.83
N GLY A 116 -3.16 17.65 -11.94
CA GLY A 116 -2.99 17.88 -10.49
C GLY A 116 -4.30 18.05 -9.71
N ARG A 117 -5.46 18.10 -10.38
CA ARG A 117 -6.77 18.15 -9.71
C ARG A 117 -7.07 16.85 -8.98
N TYR A 118 -7.76 16.94 -7.83
CA TYR A 118 -8.23 15.78 -7.06
C TYR A 118 -9.07 14.83 -7.92
N ALA A 119 -8.81 13.52 -7.79
CA ALA A 119 -9.41 12.46 -8.60
C ALA A 119 -9.99 11.30 -7.77
N GLY A 120 -10.19 11.51 -6.46
CA GLY A 120 -10.65 10.51 -5.50
C GLY A 120 -9.54 10.03 -4.58
N GLU A 121 -9.77 8.89 -3.93
CA GLU A 121 -8.85 8.26 -2.98
C GLU A 121 -8.76 6.76 -3.26
N VAL A 122 -7.59 6.18 -3.00
CA VAL A 122 -7.38 4.73 -3.00
C VAL A 122 -7.04 4.26 -1.58
N LYS A 123 -7.76 3.25 -1.09
CA LYS A 123 -7.49 2.60 0.19
C LYS A 123 -6.52 1.44 -0.03
N VAL A 124 -5.39 1.48 0.67
CA VAL A 124 -4.35 0.44 0.59
C VAL A 124 -3.95 0.01 2.00
N ILE A 125 -3.82 -1.30 2.18
CA ILE A 125 -3.25 -1.90 3.39
C ILE A 125 -1.85 -2.43 3.04
N LEU A 126 -0.86 -1.96 3.77
CA LEU A 126 0.53 -2.38 3.66
C LEU A 126 0.92 -3.19 4.89
N HIS A 127 1.67 -4.26 4.69
CA HIS A 127 2.24 -5.05 5.77
C HIS A 127 3.68 -5.45 5.47
N TYR A 128 4.55 -5.28 6.46
CA TYR A 128 5.97 -5.61 6.39
C TYR A 128 6.38 -6.25 7.73
N ALA A 129 6.98 -7.43 7.67
CA ALA A 129 7.49 -8.08 8.88
C ALA A 129 8.72 -7.32 9.41
N ILE A 130 8.58 -6.62 10.53
CA ILE A 130 9.73 -6.02 11.22
C ILE A 130 10.50 -7.16 11.89
N ALA A 131 11.59 -7.60 11.25
CA ALA A 131 12.59 -8.38 11.94
C ALA A 131 13.22 -7.49 13.02
N ASN A 132 13.26 -7.97 14.26
CA ASN A 132 13.95 -7.28 15.36
C ASN A 132 15.45 -7.16 15.06
N HIS A 133 15.86 -6.17 14.25
CA HIS A 133 17.26 -5.82 14.00
C HIS A 133 17.97 -5.28 15.26
N GLN A 134 17.31 -5.28 16.43
CA GLN A 134 17.92 -4.97 17.71
C GLN A 134 18.60 -6.17 18.42
N ARG A 135 18.56 -7.40 17.88
CA ARG A 135 19.23 -8.55 18.52
C ARG A 135 20.73 -8.74 18.23
N HIS A 136 21.36 -7.87 17.44
CA HIS A 136 22.82 -7.88 17.24
C HIS A 136 23.48 -6.54 17.60
N LYS A 137 23.15 -5.99 18.77
CA LYS A 137 24.18 -5.40 19.64
C LYS A 137 24.40 -6.37 20.80
N SER A 138 24.86 -7.56 20.48
CA SER A 138 25.61 -8.37 21.43
C SER A 138 26.82 -7.53 21.79
N VAL A 139 26.81 -6.93 22.98
CA VAL A 139 28.02 -6.40 23.58
C VAL A 139 28.92 -7.61 23.78
N SER A 140 29.74 -7.93 22.78
CA SER A 140 30.99 -8.64 22.99
C SER A 140 31.92 -7.68 23.74
N SER A 141 31.56 -7.36 24.98
CA SER A 141 32.48 -6.76 25.93
C SER A 141 33.57 -7.80 26.10
N HIS A 142 34.69 -7.50 25.44
CA HIS A 142 35.94 -8.21 25.56
C HIS A 142 36.22 -8.32 27.06
N ALA A 143 36.14 -9.54 27.59
CA ALA A 143 36.71 -9.84 28.89
C ALA A 143 38.20 -9.51 28.80
N PRO A 144 38.76 -8.66 29.68
CA PRO A 144 40.19 -8.44 29.70
C PRO A 144 40.85 -9.74 30.16
N SER A 145 41.53 -10.42 29.22
CA SER A 145 42.42 -11.53 29.55
C SER A 145 43.59 -10.95 30.36
N ALA A 146 43.54 -11.13 31.67
CA ALA A 146 44.66 -10.82 32.55
C ALA A 146 45.82 -11.81 32.29
N PRO A 147 47.07 -11.35 32.20
CA PRO A 147 48.23 -12.22 32.04
C PRO A 147 48.54 -13.00 33.34
N PRO A 148 49.01 -14.26 33.25
CA PRO A 148 49.34 -15.06 34.43
C PRO A 148 50.62 -14.52 35.08
N TYR A 149 50.53 -14.07 36.33
CA TYR A 149 51.70 -13.75 37.14
C TYR A 149 52.20 -14.99 37.88
N VAL A 150 53.52 -15.09 37.91
CA VAL A 150 54.36 -16.21 38.28
C VAL A 150 54.23 -16.60 39.77
N ALA A 151 54.33 -17.91 40.00
CA ALA A 151 54.25 -18.59 41.29
C ALA A 151 55.37 -18.22 42.27
N THR A 152 55.01 -18.03 43.54
CA THR A 152 55.89 -18.33 44.68
C THR A 152 55.10 -19.00 45.80
N THR A 153 55.74 -20.02 46.33
CA THR A 153 55.29 -21.11 47.20
C THR A 153 55.10 -20.71 48.67
N THR A 154 54.01 -21.13 49.32
CA THR A 154 53.97 -21.50 50.76
C THR A 154 52.74 -22.35 51.11
N PRO A 155 52.82 -23.25 52.12
CA PRO A 155 51.99 -24.46 52.26
C PRO A 155 50.73 -24.29 53.15
N PRO A 156 49.81 -25.28 53.15
CA PRO A 156 48.44 -25.12 53.66
C PRO A 156 48.25 -25.60 55.11
N VAL A 157 47.25 -25.03 55.79
CA VAL A 157 46.72 -25.50 57.09
C VAL A 157 45.23 -25.84 56.91
N PRO A 158 44.75 -27.03 57.30
CA PRO A 158 43.35 -27.43 57.15
C PRO A 158 42.61 -27.45 58.48
N SER A 159 41.34 -27.01 58.51
CA SER A 159 40.22 -27.46 59.38
C SER A 159 39.15 -26.35 59.45
N SER A 160 37.99 -26.47 58.79
CA SER A 160 36.83 -27.33 59.07
C SER A 160 35.82 -26.66 60.00
N TYR A 161 34.80 -25.96 59.49
CA TYR A 161 33.47 -25.90 60.14
C TYR A 161 32.41 -25.76 59.06
N SER A 162 31.62 -26.81 58.94
CA SER A 162 30.37 -26.89 58.19
C SER A 162 29.29 -26.15 58.98
N THR A 163 28.50 -25.30 58.33
CA THR A 163 27.09 -25.16 58.71
C THR A 163 26.26 -24.73 57.50
N SER A 164 25.43 -25.68 57.10
CA SER A 164 24.30 -25.61 56.18
C SER A 164 23.30 -24.51 56.56
N TYR A 165 22.84 -23.74 55.57
CA TYR A 165 21.47 -23.22 55.56
C TYR A 165 20.82 -23.40 54.18
N PRO A 166 19.51 -23.64 54.13
CA PRO A 166 18.80 -24.31 53.04
C PRO A 166 18.25 -23.36 51.96
N PRO A 167 17.80 -23.87 50.79
CA PRO A 167 17.14 -23.10 49.74
C PRO A 167 15.60 -23.15 49.88
N PRO A 168 14.82 -22.71 48.86
CA PRO A 168 14.11 -21.44 48.69
C PRO A 168 12.58 -21.58 48.97
N PRO A 169 11.70 -20.68 48.47
CA PRO A 169 10.76 -21.21 47.48
C PRO A 169 10.33 -20.24 46.35
N SER A 170 10.26 -20.81 45.14
CA SER A 170 9.11 -20.78 44.22
C SER A 170 8.32 -19.47 44.06
N ALA A 171 8.60 -18.71 43.01
CA ALA A 171 7.67 -17.72 42.47
C ALA A 171 6.62 -18.41 41.58
N THR A 172 5.48 -18.78 42.17
CA THR A 172 4.30 -19.30 41.49
C THR A 172 3.41 -18.18 40.94
N SER A 173 3.17 -18.24 39.63
CA SER A 173 1.90 -17.95 38.94
C SER A 173 1.12 -16.69 39.33
N TYR A 174 1.23 -15.65 38.49
CA TYR A 174 0.24 -14.58 38.38
C TYR A 174 -1.12 -15.13 37.94
N PRO A 175 -2.24 -14.68 38.53
CA PRO A 175 -3.57 -15.01 38.08
C PRO A 175 -3.95 -14.24 36.80
N PRO A 176 -4.82 -14.78 35.94
CA PRO A 176 -5.33 -14.07 34.77
C PRO A 176 -6.31 -12.95 35.19
N PRO A 177 -6.46 -11.89 34.38
CA PRO A 177 -7.42 -10.82 34.64
C PRO A 177 -8.88 -11.31 34.45
N PRO A 178 -9.85 -10.64 35.08
CA PRO A 178 -11.24 -11.12 35.16
C PRO A 178 -11.95 -11.03 33.80
N SER A 179 -12.67 -12.08 33.46
CA SER A 179 -13.61 -12.16 32.35
C SER A 179 -14.81 -11.26 32.61
N TYR A 180 -14.91 -10.15 31.88
CA TYR A 180 -16.10 -9.31 31.85
C TYR A 180 -17.20 -10.02 31.06
N HIS A 181 -18.25 -10.39 31.76
CA HIS A 181 -19.54 -10.74 31.17
C HIS A 181 -20.15 -9.47 30.58
N THR A 182 -20.17 -9.33 29.25
CA THR A 182 -21.07 -8.40 28.58
C THR A 182 -22.23 -9.21 28.01
N THR A 183 -23.31 -9.20 28.78
CA THR A 183 -24.68 -9.47 28.34
C THR A 183 -25.08 -8.34 27.39
N GLY A 184 -25.31 -8.66 26.12
CA GLY A 184 -25.65 -7.69 25.08
C GLY A 184 -26.11 -8.40 23.82
N SER A 185 -27.20 -9.16 23.96
CA SER A 185 -27.93 -9.79 22.88
C SER A 185 -28.50 -8.73 21.93
N TYR A 186 -27.90 -8.59 20.74
CA TYR A 186 -28.56 -8.01 19.58
C TYR A 186 -28.43 -9.00 18.42
N SER A 187 -29.41 -9.89 18.33
CA SER A 187 -29.66 -10.71 17.15
C SER A 187 -30.00 -9.78 15.98
N TYR A 188 -29.08 -9.66 15.02
CA TYR A 188 -29.43 -9.15 13.71
C TYR A 188 -30.24 -10.22 12.96
N PRO A 189 -31.37 -9.85 12.33
CA PRO A 189 -32.10 -10.78 11.48
C PRO A 189 -31.26 -11.11 10.23
N PRO A 190 -31.41 -12.33 9.68
CA PRO A 190 -30.76 -12.69 8.43
C PRO A 190 -31.35 -11.86 7.26
N PRO A 191 -30.58 -11.62 6.19
CA PRO A 191 -31.08 -10.92 5.02
C PRO A 191 -32.16 -11.77 4.32
N PRO A 192 -33.13 -11.13 3.64
CA PRO A 192 -34.17 -11.85 2.89
C PRO A 192 -33.54 -12.59 1.69
N PRO A 193 -34.18 -13.68 1.23
CA PRO A 193 -33.72 -14.41 0.05
C PRO A 193 -33.86 -13.51 -1.20
N PRO A 194 -33.03 -13.72 -2.23
CA PRO A 194 -33.14 -12.97 -3.46
C PRO A 194 -34.49 -13.25 -4.12
N VAL A 195 -35.27 -12.19 -4.35
CA VAL A 195 -36.52 -12.23 -5.12
C VAL A 195 -36.15 -12.65 -6.54
N ALA A 196 -36.61 -13.83 -6.93
CA ALA A 196 -36.55 -14.33 -8.29
C ALA A 196 -37.33 -13.37 -9.20
N SER A 197 -36.61 -12.44 -9.82
CA SER A 197 -37.14 -11.59 -10.89
C SER A 197 -36.91 -12.36 -12.18
N THR A 198 -37.97 -13.04 -12.61
CA THR A 198 -38.09 -13.69 -13.92
C THR A 198 -38.04 -12.63 -15.02
N VAL A 199 -36.83 -12.29 -15.48
CA VAL A 199 -36.64 -11.59 -16.74
C VAL A 199 -35.95 -12.57 -17.69
N SER A 200 -36.79 -13.17 -18.55
CA SER A 200 -36.39 -14.04 -19.65
C SER A 200 -35.49 -13.27 -20.62
N TYR A 201 -34.20 -13.56 -20.62
CA TYR A 201 -33.31 -13.23 -21.73
C TYR A 201 -33.07 -14.50 -22.56
N PRO A 202 -33.16 -14.43 -23.90
CA PRO A 202 -32.97 -15.59 -24.76
C PRO A 202 -31.51 -16.03 -24.77
N LEU A 203 -31.29 -17.34 -24.61
CA LEU A 203 -30.00 -18.01 -24.73
C LEU A 203 -29.44 -17.83 -26.16
N PRO A 204 -28.16 -17.42 -26.33
CA PRO A 204 -27.49 -17.56 -27.62
C PRO A 204 -27.08 -19.04 -27.84
N PRO A 205 -27.13 -19.54 -29.08
CA PRO A 205 -26.92 -20.96 -29.36
C PRO A 205 -25.44 -21.35 -29.18
N THR A 206 -25.25 -22.41 -28.39
CA THR A 206 -24.01 -23.16 -28.21
C THR A 206 -23.60 -23.88 -29.50
N ALA A 207 -22.50 -23.45 -30.11
CA ALA A 207 -21.73 -24.26 -31.05
C ALA A 207 -20.30 -23.70 -31.19
N TYR A 208 -19.39 -24.11 -30.30
CA TYR A 208 -17.95 -23.99 -30.57
C TYR A 208 -17.37 -25.38 -30.83
N PRO A 209 -16.73 -25.62 -31.99
CA PRO A 209 -16.04 -26.87 -32.28
C PRO A 209 -14.72 -26.97 -31.47
N PRO A 210 -14.17 -28.18 -31.29
CA PRO A 210 -13.04 -28.42 -30.42
C PRO A 210 -11.73 -27.85 -31.01
N TYR A 211 -10.93 -27.25 -30.12
CA TYR A 211 -9.60 -26.71 -30.43
C TYR A 211 -8.70 -27.77 -31.07
N SER A 212 -8.26 -27.50 -32.30
CA SER A 212 -7.15 -28.19 -32.94
C SER A 212 -5.87 -27.42 -32.65
N SER A 213 -4.86 -28.14 -32.17
CA SER A 213 -3.52 -27.68 -31.85
C SER A 213 -2.78 -27.18 -33.09
N HIS A 214 -2.29 -25.93 -33.05
CA HIS A 214 -1.33 -25.41 -34.02
C HIS A 214 0.03 -25.14 -33.33
N PRO A 215 1.15 -25.54 -33.95
CA PRO A 215 2.50 -25.41 -33.39
C PRO A 215 3.03 -23.97 -33.50
N PRO A 216 4.11 -23.61 -32.77
CA PRO A 216 4.58 -22.24 -32.69
C PRO A 216 5.21 -21.80 -34.03
N SER A 217 4.68 -20.73 -34.62
CA SER A 217 5.29 -20.06 -35.76
C SER A 217 6.45 -19.19 -35.30
N SER A 218 7.62 -19.48 -35.85
CA SER A 218 8.85 -18.70 -35.78
C SER A 218 8.65 -17.33 -36.43
N TYR A 219 8.86 -16.26 -35.67
CA TYR A 219 8.97 -14.91 -36.22
C TYR A 219 10.32 -14.74 -36.95
N PRO A 220 10.35 -14.24 -38.20
CA PRO A 220 11.60 -13.85 -38.87
C PRO A 220 12.09 -12.49 -38.35
N PRO A 221 13.40 -12.18 -38.46
CA PRO A 221 13.96 -10.92 -37.97
C PRO A 221 13.63 -9.76 -38.93
N GLN A 222 13.05 -8.67 -38.41
CA GLN A 222 12.88 -7.42 -39.16
C GLN A 222 14.15 -6.55 -39.02
N PRO A 223 14.63 -5.92 -40.11
CA PRO A 223 15.93 -5.27 -40.17
C PRO A 223 15.94 -3.84 -39.58
N SER A 224 17.11 -3.48 -39.06
CA SER A 224 17.44 -2.21 -38.42
C SER A 224 17.57 -1.05 -39.40
N SER A 225 16.59 -0.14 -39.40
CA SER A 225 16.75 1.27 -39.81
C SER A 225 15.50 2.08 -39.48
N TYR A 226 15.43 2.67 -38.29
CA TYR A 226 14.49 3.77 -38.03
C TYR A 226 15.12 5.08 -38.51
N PRO A 227 14.45 5.87 -39.36
CA PRO A 227 14.87 7.24 -39.65
C PRO A 227 14.65 8.14 -38.42
N PRO A 228 15.48 9.18 -38.22
CA PRO A 228 15.32 10.11 -37.11
C PRO A 228 14.02 10.94 -37.24
N PRO A 229 13.38 11.33 -36.12
CA PRO A 229 12.17 12.15 -36.14
C PRO A 229 12.46 13.57 -36.68
N PRO A 230 11.47 14.23 -37.32
CA PRO A 230 11.63 15.57 -37.87
C PRO A 230 11.86 16.61 -36.76
N SER A 231 12.78 17.53 -37.01
CA SER A 231 13.08 18.69 -36.17
C SER A 231 11.89 19.66 -36.15
N TYR A 232 11.27 19.84 -34.99
CA TYR A 232 10.25 20.86 -34.78
C TYR A 232 10.88 22.27 -34.76
N PRO A 233 10.29 23.27 -35.45
CA PRO A 233 10.71 24.67 -35.32
C PRO A 233 10.33 25.23 -33.94
N PRO A 234 11.06 26.24 -33.42
CA PRO A 234 10.77 26.85 -32.12
C PRO A 234 9.42 27.59 -32.15
N PRO A 235 8.70 27.68 -31.01
CA PRO A 235 7.42 28.36 -30.97
C PRO A 235 7.60 29.86 -31.16
N ALA A 236 6.86 30.42 -32.12
CA ALA A 236 6.72 31.86 -32.29
C ALA A 236 6.00 32.45 -31.07
N SER A 237 6.59 33.55 -30.61
CA SER A 237 6.19 34.44 -29.53
C SER A 237 4.76 34.98 -29.61
N ALA A 238 4.22 35.26 -28.42
CA ALA A 238 3.22 36.28 -28.11
C ALA A 238 1.75 35.99 -28.48
N TYR A 239 1.05 35.26 -27.59
CA TYR A 239 -0.37 35.51 -27.35
C TYR A 239 -0.51 36.40 -26.10
N PRO A 240 -1.23 37.52 -26.16
CA PRO A 240 -1.53 38.34 -24.99
C PRO A 240 -2.52 37.63 -24.05
N PRO A 241 -2.45 37.88 -22.72
CA PRO A 241 -3.43 37.33 -21.78
C PRO A 241 -4.84 37.88 -22.06
N PRO A 242 -5.91 37.09 -21.80
CA PRO A 242 -7.28 37.57 -21.94
C PRO A 242 -7.58 38.70 -20.93
N PRO A 243 -8.49 39.63 -21.25
CA PRO A 243 -8.83 40.75 -20.37
C PRO A 243 -9.52 40.25 -19.09
N TYR A 244 -8.99 40.66 -17.93
CA TYR A 244 -9.64 40.47 -16.64
C TYR A 244 -10.96 41.27 -16.60
N PRO A 245 -12.09 40.68 -16.16
CA PRO A 245 -13.28 41.47 -15.84
C PRO A 245 -13.03 42.34 -14.59
N PRO A 246 -13.60 43.55 -14.52
CA PRO A 246 -13.46 44.42 -13.36
C PRO A 246 -14.15 43.81 -12.12
N PRO A 247 -13.70 44.13 -10.89
CA PRO A 247 -14.35 43.67 -9.68
C PRO A 247 -15.76 44.26 -9.59
N ALA A 248 -16.76 43.41 -9.37
CA ALA A 248 -18.10 43.86 -9.00
C ALA A 248 -18.02 44.60 -7.65
N GLY A 249 -18.52 45.83 -7.64
CA GLY A 249 -18.56 46.69 -6.45
C GLY A 249 -19.30 46.03 -5.30
N TYR A 250 -18.63 45.94 -4.15
CA TYR A 250 -19.27 45.60 -2.89
C TYR A 250 -20.19 46.76 -2.45
N PRO A 251 -21.43 46.49 -2.02
CA PRO A 251 -22.22 47.47 -1.30
C PRO A 251 -21.57 47.74 0.07
N PRO A 252 -21.66 48.96 0.61
CA PRO A 252 -21.10 49.30 1.91
C PRO A 252 -21.78 48.50 3.00
N GLY A 253 -20.99 47.73 3.76
CA GLY A 253 -21.45 47.00 4.94
C GLY A 253 -21.85 47.96 6.05
N ILE A 254 -23.07 47.80 6.55
CA ILE A 254 -23.49 48.32 7.85
C ILE A 254 -23.03 47.30 8.89
N TYR A 255 -21.88 47.54 9.51
CA TYR A 255 -21.48 46.83 10.73
C TYR A 255 -22.13 47.52 11.94
N PRO A 256 -22.82 46.78 12.83
CA PRO A 256 -23.20 47.32 14.13
C PRO A 256 -21.94 47.52 15.00
N PRO A 257 -21.88 48.57 15.83
CA PRO A 257 -20.78 48.76 16.77
C PRO A 257 -20.76 47.65 17.85
N PRO A 258 -19.60 47.29 18.38
CA PRO A 258 -19.48 46.31 19.47
C PRO A 258 -20.12 46.83 20.77
N PRO A 259 -20.61 45.94 21.64
CA PRO A 259 -21.22 46.33 22.91
C PRO A 259 -20.17 46.87 23.89
N TYR A 260 -20.53 47.93 24.62
CA TYR A 260 -19.83 48.40 25.82
C TYR A 260 -19.97 47.40 26.98
#